data_AF-A0A965XUU9-F1
#
_entry.id   AF-A0A965XUU9-F1
#
_cell.length_a   1.000
_cell.length_b   1.000
_cell.length_c   1.000
_cell.angle_alpha   90.00
_cell.angle_beta   90.00
_cell.angle_gamma   90.00
#
_symmetry.space_group_name_H-M   'P 1'
#
loop_
_entity.id
_entity.type
_entity.pdbx_description
1 polymer ?
#
loop_
_entity_poly.entity_id
_entity_poly.type
_entity_poly.pdbx_seq_one_letter_code
_entity_poly.pdbx_strand_id
1 'polypeptide(L)'
;MTGDDFLNFEEEEYSHLIEECEEAFNEGVLEKKMFTEEQFEFLINHFVNEVDDEMVYVLTTMGYKQHPYSSDLILRYADVLIVNRETDRASEILLSQIALEPSNSDLFFLMARLNIKTGNTGTALSYMDKALSISGEESYLDMLLTAAQDFIDSSDFENAILLLNKVEVKEPESRELLNDLAFCYERTGNFELSMRYYQRYLDKDPFNDNVWFNVGTIYARQFEVGKALDAYDYALALNPDNVSVLFNKALLLTSSNQVDEGIDVFKEFLKFEPGNVLALSGMAEAYLLKGMTSEAEVLFAEIIFYEPDNTDAMTSLANIYMTRRDFHSSRIYLREIIGKFDTDYERIRDNLIMCYKTTKDPEFLVFVIVSLYYLNHMELLYIYLGILVLSHEVWMDKLNEIVPELKNNKMIKRQLSKIKKKHY
;
A
#
# COMPACT_ATOMS: atom_id res chain seq x y z
N MET A 1 -20.50 4.39 -46.26
CA MET A 1 -19.53 3.89 -45.28
C MET A 1 -19.75 4.71 -44.04
N THR A 2 -20.36 4.09 -43.04
CA THR A 2 -20.48 4.65 -41.69
C THR A 2 -19.09 4.71 -41.05
N GLY A 3 -18.90 5.49 -39.97
CA GLY A 3 -17.62 5.53 -39.24
C GLY A 3 -17.09 4.14 -38.86
N ASP A 4 -18.00 3.22 -38.52
CA ASP A 4 -17.69 1.81 -38.23
C ASP A 4 -17.16 1.02 -39.44
N ASP A 5 -17.54 1.37 -40.67
CA ASP A 5 -17.02 0.69 -41.88
C ASP A 5 -15.58 1.14 -42.20
N PHE A 6 -15.16 2.30 -41.69
CA PHE A 6 -13.84 2.88 -41.93
C PHE A 6 -12.83 2.40 -40.88
N LEU A 7 -13.23 2.38 -39.59
CA LEU A 7 -12.43 1.82 -38.50
C LEU A 7 -12.14 0.32 -38.68
N ASN A 8 -13.13 -0.47 -39.10
CA ASN A 8 -12.92 -1.89 -39.41
C ASN A 8 -12.00 -2.13 -40.62
N PHE A 9 -11.89 -1.15 -41.53
CA PHE A 9 -11.02 -1.26 -42.70
C PHE A 9 -9.56 -0.94 -42.34
N GLU A 10 -9.32 0.07 -41.50
CA GLU A 10 -7.97 0.40 -40.99
C GLU A 10 -7.42 -0.71 -40.09
N GLU A 11 -8.25 -1.35 -39.26
CA GLU A 11 -7.84 -2.51 -38.45
C GLU A 11 -7.41 -3.70 -39.32
N GLU A 12 -8.15 -4.03 -40.38
CA GLU A 12 -7.76 -5.09 -41.31
C GLU A 12 -6.48 -4.74 -42.07
N GLU A 13 -6.31 -3.48 -42.48
CA GLU A 13 -5.17 -3.01 -43.28
C GLU A 13 -3.85 -3.05 -42.49
N TYR A 14 -3.86 -2.62 -41.22
CA TYR A 14 -2.64 -2.47 -40.42
C TYR A 14 -2.37 -3.62 -39.45
N SER A 15 -3.27 -4.58 -39.28
CA SER A 15 -3.11 -5.75 -38.40
C SER A 15 -1.76 -6.48 -38.55
N HIS A 16 -1.26 -6.64 -39.76
CA HIS A 16 0.02 -7.31 -40.05
C HIS A 16 1.23 -6.58 -39.43
N LEU A 17 1.11 -5.28 -39.14
CA LEU A 17 2.19 -4.49 -38.54
C LEU A 17 2.40 -4.83 -37.06
N ILE A 18 1.40 -5.40 -36.37
CA ILE A 18 1.52 -5.78 -34.96
C ILE A 18 2.61 -6.84 -34.80
N GLU A 19 2.47 -7.98 -35.50
CA GLU A 19 3.46 -9.06 -35.48
C GLU A 19 4.83 -8.57 -35.95
N GLU A 20 4.89 -7.75 -37.01
CA GLU A 20 6.14 -7.17 -37.51
C GLU A 20 6.82 -6.26 -36.46
N CYS A 21 6.04 -5.48 -35.72
CA CYS A 21 6.53 -4.61 -34.65
C CYS A 21 7.08 -5.42 -33.48
N GLU A 22 6.35 -6.43 -33.01
CA GLU A 22 6.77 -7.30 -31.90
C GLU A 22 8.05 -8.07 -32.25
N GLU A 23 8.13 -8.66 -33.45
CA GLU A 23 9.34 -9.34 -33.93
C GLU A 23 10.53 -8.38 -33.99
N ALA A 24 10.35 -7.20 -34.59
CA ALA A 24 11.42 -6.22 -34.70
C ALA A 24 11.85 -5.65 -33.34
N PHE A 25 10.93 -5.56 -32.37
CA PHE A 25 11.23 -5.15 -31.01
C PHE A 25 12.10 -6.19 -30.31
N ASN A 26 11.70 -7.47 -30.37
CA ASN A 26 12.46 -8.59 -29.79
C ASN A 26 13.85 -8.77 -30.42
N GLU A 27 13.99 -8.47 -31.72
CA GLU A 27 15.28 -8.48 -32.42
C GLU A 27 16.14 -7.23 -32.16
N GLY A 28 15.62 -6.20 -31.48
CA GLY A 28 16.31 -4.94 -31.21
C GLY A 28 16.56 -4.10 -32.47
N VAL A 29 15.70 -4.23 -33.48
CA VAL A 29 15.81 -3.53 -34.77
C VAL A 29 14.63 -2.61 -35.07
N LEU A 30 13.63 -2.54 -34.20
CA LEU A 30 12.42 -1.73 -34.39
C LEU A 30 12.71 -0.25 -34.70
N GLU A 31 13.68 0.37 -34.01
CA GLU A 31 14.05 1.78 -34.23
C GLU A 31 14.49 2.09 -35.68
N LYS A 32 14.82 1.07 -36.49
CA LYS A 32 15.21 1.22 -37.90
C LYS A 32 14.01 1.19 -38.85
N LYS A 33 12.83 0.79 -38.38
CA LYS A 33 11.59 0.77 -39.18
C LYS A 33 11.05 2.18 -39.35
N MET A 34 10.37 2.42 -40.46
CA MET A 34 9.73 3.68 -40.78
C MET A 34 8.24 3.42 -40.92
N PHE A 35 7.43 4.21 -40.19
CA PHE A 35 5.98 4.11 -40.23
C PHE A 35 5.39 5.45 -40.67
N THR A 36 4.23 5.44 -41.31
CA THR A 36 3.43 6.64 -41.52
C THR A 36 2.80 7.10 -40.21
N GLU A 37 2.24 8.31 -40.19
CA GLU A 37 1.52 8.84 -39.03
C GLU A 37 0.33 7.94 -38.64
N GLU A 38 -0.49 7.53 -39.62
CA GLU A 38 -1.62 6.61 -39.44
C GLU A 38 -1.19 5.24 -38.88
N GLN A 39 -0.05 4.71 -39.34
CA GLN A 39 0.50 3.46 -38.83
C GLN A 39 0.97 3.60 -37.38
N PHE A 40 1.62 4.72 -37.02
CA PHE A 40 1.97 4.99 -35.63
C PHE A 40 0.73 5.09 -34.76
N GLU A 41 -0.31 5.80 -35.21
CA GLU A 41 -1.55 5.92 -34.45
C GLU A 41 -2.20 4.55 -34.19
N PHE A 42 -2.32 3.72 -35.23
CA PHE A 42 -2.83 2.36 -35.12
C PHE A 42 -2.01 1.52 -34.12
N LEU A 43 -0.69 1.48 -34.28
CA LEU A 43 0.20 0.68 -33.43
C LEU A 43 0.16 1.15 -31.98
N ILE A 44 0.24 2.46 -31.74
CA ILE A 44 0.19 3.03 -30.39
C ILE A 44 -1.14 2.67 -29.72
N ASN A 45 -2.28 2.84 -30.40
CA ASN A 45 -3.58 2.50 -29.85
C ASN A 45 -3.69 1.01 -29.50
N HIS A 46 -3.18 0.13 -30.37
CA HIS A 46 -3.15 -1.31 -30.12
C HIS A 46 -2.38 -1.65 -28.83
N PHE A 47 -1.14 -1.17 -28.70
CA PHE A 47 -0.31 -1.50 -27.54
C PHE A 47 -0.72 -0.78 -26.25
N VAL A 48 -1.41 0.36 -26.33
CA VAL A 48 -2.10 0.96 -25.17
C VAL A 48 -3.20 0.02 -24.66
N ASN A 49 -3.98 -0.58 -25.55
CA ASN A 49 -5.06 -1.51 -25.17
C ASN A 49 -4.52 -2.82 -24.58
N GLU A 50 -3.37 -3.30 -25.07
CA GLU A 50 -2.67 -4.47 -24.51
C GLU A 50 -1.86 -4.15 -23.24
N VAL A 51 -1.82 -2.88 -22.82
CA VAL A 51 -1.08 -2.41 -21.64
C VAL A 51 0.43 -2.71 -21.74
N ASP A 52 0.99 -2.60 -22.95
CA ASP A 52 2.44 -2.74 -23.20
C ASP A 52 3.12 -1.36 -23.17
N ASP A 53 3.39 -0.89 -21.94
CA ASP A 53 3.98 0.42 -21.69
C ASP A 53 5.36 0.60 -22.35
N GLU A 54 6.14 -0.48 -22.48
CA GLU A 54 7.47 -0.43 -23.09
C GLU A 54 7.36 -0.20 -24.60
N MET A 55 6.45 -0.94 -25.25
CA MET A 55 6.22 -0.79 -26.68
C MET A 55 5.61 0.59 -27.01
N VAL A 56 4.66 1.05 -26.20
CA VAL A 56 4.07 2.40 -26.33
C VAL A 56 5.15 3.48 -26.21
N TYR A 57 6.09 3.35 -25.25
CA TYR A 57 7.20 4.29 -25.11
C TYR A 57 8.10 4.35 -26.34
N VAL A 58 8.46 3.19 -26.90
CA VAL A 58 9.32 3.11 -28.09
C VAL A 58 8.61 3.69 -29.30
N LEU A 59 7.36 3.31 -29.55
CA LEU A 59 6.59 3.77 -30.71
C LEU A 59 6.30 5.27 -30.67
N THR A 60 5.92 5.82 -29.51
CA THR A 60 5.71 7.28 -29.38
C THR A 60 7.02 8.05 -29.53
N THR A 61 8.14 7.54 -29.00
CA THR A 61 9.48 8.12 -29.22
C THR A 61 9.87 8.09 -30.70
N MET A 62 9.59 6.99 -31.40
CA MET A 62 9.84 6.88 -32.84
C MET A 62 8.95 7.82 -33.65
N GLY A 63 7.65 7.87 -33.34
CA GLY A 63 6.68 8.77 -33.97
C GLY A 63 7.11 10.22 -33.86
N TYR A 64 7.49 10.67 -32.66
CA TYR A 64 8.02 12.01 -32.43
C TYR A 64 9.29 12.33 -33.26
N LYS A 65 10.22 11.36 -33.39
CA LYS A 65 11.46 11.54 -34.16
C LYS A 65 11.22 11.54 -35.67
N GLN A 66 10.33 10.68 -36.16
CA GLN A 66 10.07 10.50 -37.60
C GLN A 66 9.13 11.60 -38.13
N HIS A 67 8.18 12.05 -37.31
CA HIS A 67 7.16 13.03 -37.67
C HIS A 67 7.13 14.21 -36.67
N PRO A 68 8.20 15.03 -36.58
CA PRO A 68 8.35 16.08 -35.56
C PRO A 68 7.40 17.28 -35.73
N TYR A 69 6.49 17.23 -36.70
CA TYR A 69 5.48 18.26 -36.98
C TYR A 69 4.04 17.75 -36.79
N SER A 70 3.85 16.47 -36.47
CA SER A 70 2.53 15.91 -36.15
C SER A 70 2.15 16.31 -34.73
N SER A 71 1.10 17.14 -34.58
CA SER A 71 0.63 17.57 -33.26
C SER A 71 0.19 16.37 -32.42
N ASP A 72 -0.52 15.41 -33.03
CA ASP A 72 -1.05 14.23 -32.33
C ASP A 72 0.05 13.30 -31.81
N LEU A 73 1.08 13.01 -32.62
CA LEU A 73 2.21 12.19 -32.17
C LEU A 73 3.06 12.89 -31.11
N ILE A 74 3.19 14.23 -31.18
CA ILE A 74 3.87 15.01 -30.15
C ILE A 74 3.09 14.97 -28.82
N LEU A 75 1.76 15.11 -28.87
CA LEU A 75 0.89 15.03 -27.70
C LEU A 75 0.97 13.63 -27.05
N ARG A 76 0.84 12.56 -27.84
CA ARG A 76 0.98 11.17 -27.35
C ARG A 76 2.34 10.93 -26.71
N TYR A 77 3.41 11.41 -27.33
CA TYR A 77 4.75 11.28 -26.76
C TYR A 77 4.91 12.07 -25.46
N ALA A 78 4.40 13.31 -25.41
CA ALA A 78 4.45 14.13 -24.20
C ALA A 78 3.68 13.49 -23.04
N ASP A 79 2.51 12.87 -23.31
CA ASP A 79 1.74 12.16 -22.30
C ASP A 79 2.51 10.96 -21.71
N VAL A 80 3.09 10.13 -22.58
CA VAL A 80 3.92 9.00 -22.16
C VAL A 80 5.12 9.46 -21.33
N LEU A 81 5.76 10.57 -21.67
CA LEU A 81 6.83 11.15 -20.86
C LEU A 81 6.33 11.57 -19.46
N ILE A 82 5.10 12.08 -19.34
CA ILE A 82 4.48 12.42 -18.04
C ILE A 82 4.27 11.16 -17.20
N VAL A 83 3.70 10.11 -17.79
CA VAL A 83 3.47 8.81 -17.14
C VAL A 83 4.79 8.22 -16.64
N ASN A 84 5.84 8.25 -17.48
CA ASN A 84 7.18 7.74 -17.16
C ASN A 84 8.00 8.67 -16.25
N ARG A 85 7.41 9.77 -15.75
CA ARG A 85 8.04 10.77 -14.87
C ARG A 85 9.27 11.47 -15.50
N GLU A 86 9.35 11.52 -16.83
CA GLU A 86 10.33 12.32 -17.57
C GLU A 86 9.86 13.78 -17.71
N THR A 87 9.57 14.42 -16.58
CA THR A 87 8.82 15.68 -16.52
C THR A 87 9.53 16.86 -17.16
N ASP A 88 10.87 16.90 -17.12
CA ASP A 88 11.64 18.01 -17.71
C ASP A 88 11.51 18.02 -19.24
N ARG A 89 11.59 16.83 -19.87
CA ARG A 89 11.48 16.67 -21.32
C ARG A 89 10.05 16.95 -21.78
N ALA A 90 9.06 16.42 -21.07
CA ALA A 90 7.66 16.71 -21.35
C ALA A 90 7.36 18.21 -21.27
N SER A 91 7.86 18.89 -20.23
CA SER A 91 7.69 20.34 -20.04
C SER A 91 8.30 21.15 -21.20
N GLU A 92 9.52 20.82 -21.62
CA GLU A 92 10.18 21.51 -22.75
C GLU A 92 9.38 21.37 -24.05
N ILE A 93 8.95 20.15 -24.37
CA ILE A 93 8.15 19.86 -25.56
C ILE A 93 6.83 20.63 -25.50
N LEU A 94 6.06 20.51 -24.41
CA LEU A 94 4.75 21.15 -24.28
C LEU A 94 4.84 22.68 -24.32
N LEU A 95 5.82 23.29 -23.66
CA LEU A 95 6.02 24.74 -23.71
C LEU A 95 6.35 25.24 -25.13
N SER A 96 7.14 24.46 -25.88
CA SER A 96 7.44 24.79 -27.27
C SER A 96 6.19 24.73 -28.16
N GLN A 97 5.33 23.72 -27.97
CA GLN A 97 4.10 23.55 -28.73
C GLN A 97 3.04 24.60 -28.37
N ILE A 98 2.90 24.96 -27.10
CA ILE A 98 1.95 26.01 -26.66
C ILE A 98 2.27 27.35 -27.31
N ALA A 99 3.55 27.65 -27.57
CA ALA A 99 3.95 28.86 -28.28
C ALA A 99 3.53 28.87 -29.76
N LEU A 100 3.37 27.69 -30.37
CA LEU A 100 2.95 27.51 -31.77
C LEU A 100 1.43 27.42 -31.90
N GLU A 101 0.77 26.69 -31.00
CA GLU A 101 -0.66 26.37 -31.02
C GLU A 101 -1.36 26.82 -29.72
N PRO A 102 -1.46 28.13 -29.45
CA PRO A 102 -2.02 28.64 -28.20
C PRO A 102 -3.53 28.40 -28.03
N SER A 103 -4.21 27.84 -29.03
CA SER A 103 -5.62 27.47 -29.02
C SER A 103 -5.86 25.96 -28.94
N ASN A 104 -4.82 25.15 -28.77
CA ASN A 104 -4.96 23.70 -28.59
C ASN A 104 -5.15 23.40 -27.09
N SER A 105 -6.33 22.91 -26.70
CA SER A 105 -6.67 22.62 -25.30
C SER A 105 -5.86 21.46 -24.72
N ASP A 106 -5.48 20.48 -25.54
CA ASP A 106 -4.79 19.26 -25.10
C ASP A 106 -3.39 19.57 -24.59
N LEU A 107 -2.71 20.56 -25.17
CA LEU A 107 -1.42 21.04 -24.69
C LEU A 107 -1.51 21.61 -23.26
N PHE A 108 -2.53 22.42 -22.98
CA PHE A 108 -2.75 22.96 -21.64
C PHE A 108 -3.20 21.87 -20.67
N PHE A 109 -3.98 20.91 -21.13
CA PHE A 109 -4.41 19.75 -20.35
C PHE A 109 -3.22 18.87 -19.94
N LEU A 110 -2.32 18.52 -20.87
CA LEU A 110 -1.09 17.78 -20.56
C LEU A 110 -0.17 18.58 -19.63
N MET A 111 -0.09 19.91 -19.78
CA MET A 111 0.63 20.76 -18.81
C MET A 111 0.00 20.71 -17.42
N ALA A 112 -1.33 20.62 -17.31
CA ALA A 112 -1.99 20.44 -16.03
C ALA A 112 -1.58 19.09 -15.41
N ARG A 113 -1.70 17.99 -16.16
CA ARG A 113 -1.32 16.63 -15.72
C ARG A 113 0.14 16.53 -15.28
N LEU A 114 1.06 17.11 -16.06
CA LEU A 114 2.47 17.24 -15.69
C LEU A 114 2.62 17.88 -14.30
N ASN A 115 1.94 19.01 -14.07
CA ASN A 115 2.03 19.74 -12.80
C ASN A 115 1.37 19.00 -11.63
N ILE A 116 0.34 18.18 -11.88
CA ILE A 116 -0.23 17.26 -10.86
C ILE A 116 0.84 16.25 -10.44
N LYS A 117 1.49 15.56 -11.40
CA LYS A 117 2.53 14.57 -11.11
C LYS A 117 3.75 15.16 -10.40
N THR A 118 4.09 16.44 -10.65
CA THR A 118 5.18 17.13 -9.94
C THR A 118 4.76 17.78 -8.62
N GLY A 119 3.48 17.68 -8.22
CA GLY A 119 2.95 18.26 -6.97
C GLY A 119 2.72 19.77 -6.99
N ASN A 120 2.77 20.41 -8.16
CA ASN A 120 2.52 21.85 -8.31
C ASN A 120 1.02 22.10 -8.57
N THR A 121 0.19 21.84 -7.56
CA THR A 121 -1.28 21.82 -7.68
C THR A 121 -1.88 23.16 -8.13
N GLY A 122 -1.37 24.29 -7.62
CA GLY A 122 -1.86 25.62 -8.01
C GLY A 122 -1.65 25.95 -9.49
N THR A 123 -0.49 25.58 -10.05
CA THR A 123 -0.22 25.75 -11.49
C THR A 123 -0.99 24.74 -12.32
N ALA A 124 -1.18 23.51 -11.81
CA ALA A 124 -2.00 22.50 -12.47
C ALA A 124 -3.43 23.00 -12.69
N LEU A 125 -4.07 23.54 -11.65
CA LEU A 125 -5.43 24.09 -11.75
C LEU A 125 -5.50 25.29 -12.72
N SER A 126 -4.48 26.15 -12.75
CA SER A 126 -4.44 27.26 -13.70
C SER A 126 -4.34 26.78 -15.16
N TYR A 127 -3.55 25.75 -15.43
CA TYR A 127 -3.47 25.14 -16.76
C TYR A 127 -4.76 24.40 -17.12
N MET A 128 -5.37 23.73 -16.14
CA MET A 128 -6.65 23.05 -16.29
C MET A 128 -7.77 24.03 -16.65
N ASP A 129 -7.90 25.15 -15.93
CA ASP A 129 -8.91 26.16 -16.24
C ASP A 129 -8.72 26.77 -17.64
N LYS A 130 -7.46 26.92 -18.09
CA LYS A 130 -7.16 27.33 -19.47
C LYS A 130 -7.60 26.28 -20.48
N ALA A 131 -7.24 25.01 -20.28
CA ALA A 131 -7.64 23.90 -21.14
C ALA A 131 -9.17 23.86 -21.30
N LEU A 132 -9.89 23.90 -20.18
CA LEU A 132 -11.35 23.86 -20.12
C LEU A 132 -12.02 25.11 -20.74
N SER A 133 -11.34 26.25 -20.79
CA SER A 133 -11.88 27.47 -21.43
C SER A 133 -11.81 27.44 -22.95
N ILE A 134 -10.97 26.56 -23.50
CA ILE A 134 -10.70 26.42 -24.95
C ILE A 134 -11.37 25.15 -25.49
N SER A 135 -11.48 24.10 -24.67
CA SER A 135 -12.01 22.79 -25.05
C SER A 135 -13.45 22.88 -25.59
N GLY A 136 -13.76 22.04 -26.59
CA GLY A 136 -15.13 21.79 -27.01
C GLY A 136 -15.96 21.05 -25.96
N GLU A 137 -17.28 20.99 -26.14
CA GLU A 137 -18.17 20.29 -25.20
C GLU A 137 -17.87 18.79 -25.07
N GLU A 138 -17.40 18.16 -26.15
CA GLU A 138 -17.05 16.74 -26.21
C GLU A 138 -15.85 16.41 -25.30
N SER A 139 -14.73 17.13 -25.46
CA SER A 139 -13.51 16.90 -24.67
C SER A 139 -13.59 17.42 -23.22
N TYR A 140 -14.56 18.27 -22.90
CA TYR A 140 -14.66 18.93 -21.60
C TYR A 140 -14.80 17.94 -20.43
N LEU A 141 -15.65 16.91 -20.61
CA LEU A 141 -15.90 15.92 -19.57
C LEU A 141 -14.72 14.96 -19.41
N ASP A 142 -14.17 14.47 -20.52
CA ASP A 142 -13.03 13.55 -20.52
C ASP A 142 -11.80 14.16 -19.85
N MET A 143 -11.52 15.44 -20.10
CA MET A 143 -10.45 16.17 -19.43
C MET A 143 -10.68 16.24 -17.92
N LEU A 144 -11.91 16.55 -17.48
CA LEU A 144 -12.23 16.64 -16.05
C LEU A 144 -12.08 15.30 -15.34
N LEU A 145 -12.60 14.22 -15.93
CA LEU A 145 -12.53 12.87 -15.38
C LEU A 145 -11.08 12.39 -15.30
N THR A 146 -10.32 12.55 -16.38
CA THR A 146 -8.90 12.15 -16.42
C THR A 146 -8.06 12.94 -15.43
N ALA A 147 -8.23 14.27 -15.34
CA ALA A 147 -7.51 15.06 -14.34
C ALA A 147 -7.95 14.75 -12.90
N ALA A 148 -9.23 14.44 -12.67
CA ALA A 148 -9.70 13.99 -11.37
C ALA A 148 -9.03 12.68 -10.96
N GLN A 149 -8.90 11.73 -11.89
CA GLN A 149 -8.16 10.49 -11.66
C GLN A 149 -6.68 10.75 -11.35
N ASP A 150 -6.01 11.65 -12.09
CA ASP A 150 -4.62 12.01 -11.79
C ASP A 150 -4.44 12.62 -10.39
N PHE A 151 -5.43 13.39 -9.90
CA PHE A 151 -5.45 13.89 -8.53
C PHE A 151 -5.71 12.78 -7.51
N ILE A 152 -6.61 11.83 -7.80
CA ILE A 152 -6.86 10.64 -6.97
C ILE A 152 -5.58 9.81 -6.80
N ASP A 153 -4.88 9.54 -7.90
CA ASP A 153 -3.61 8.79 -7.90
C ASP A 153 -2.53 9.51 -7.10
N SER A 154 -2.54 10.85 -7.17
CA SER A 154 -1.64 11.71 -6.38
C SER A 154 -2.09 11.91 -4.93
N SER A 155 -3.18 11.25 -4.52
CA SER A 155 -3.81 11.36 -3.19
C SER A 155 -4.28 12.77 -2.80
N ASP A 156 -4.52 13.65 -3.78
CA ASP A 156 -5.09 14.99 -3.60
C ASP A 156 -6.60 14.94 -3.85
N PHE A 157 -7.30 14.40 -2.85
CA PHE A 157 -8.74 14.11 -2.95
C PHE A 157 -9.58 15.39 -2.98
N GLU A 158 -9.11 16.47 -2.37
CA GLU A 158 -9.81 17.76 -2.37
C GLU A 158 -9.90 18.37 -3.78
N ASN A 159 -8.80 18.34 -4.55
CA ASN A 159 -8.82 18.83 -5.93
C ASN A 159 -9.54 17.87 -6.88
N ALA A 160 -9.46 16.55 -6.64
CA ALA A 160 -10.29 15.58 -7.36
C ALA A 160 -11.80 15.88 -7.17
N ILE A 161 -12.25 16.10 -5.93
CA ILE A 161 -13.65 16.47 -5.63
C ILE A 161 -14.04 17.77 -6.35
N LEU A 162 -13.15 18.77 -6.42
CA LEU A 162 -13.42 20.01 -7.13
C LEU A 162 -13.74 19.78 -8.62
N LEU A 163 -12.96 18.92 -9.29
CA LEU A 163 -13.19 18.59 -10.69
C LEU A 163 -14.42 17.69 -10.88
N LEU A 164 -14.60 16.67 -10.04
CA LEU A 164 -15.76 15.77 -10.09
C LEU A 164 -17.08 16.51 -9.84
N ASN A 165 -17.10 17.54 -9.00
CA ASN A 165 -18.30 18.40 -8.85
C ASN A 165 -18.64 19.17 -10.13
N LYS A 166 -17.65 19.53 -10.96
CA LYS A 166 -17.92 20.12 -12.29
C LYS A 166 -18.56 19.08 -13.23
N VAL A 167 -18.12 17.82 -13.15
CA VAL A 167 -18.72 16.69 -13.89
C VAL A 167 -20.15 16.44 -13.42
N GLU A 168 -20.42 16.45 -12.12
CA GLU A 168 -21.75 16.20 -11.54
C GLU A 168 -22.82 17.17 -12.05
N VAL A 169 -22.45 18.42 -12.36
CA VAL A 169 -23.40 19.40 -12.94
C VAL A 169 -23.93 18.94 -14.31
N LYS A 170 -23.15 18.18 -15.07
CA LYS A 170 -23.49 17.69 -16.41
C LYS A 170 -24.07 16.28 -16.36
N GLU A 171 -23.43 15.40 -15.60
CA GLU A 171 -23.75 13.97 -15.52
C GLU A 171 -23.93 13.51 -14.07
N PRO A 172 -24.95 14.01 -13.34
CA PRO A 172 -25.07 13.79 -11.89
C PRO A 172 -25.25 12.33 -11.50
N GLU A 173 -25.57 11.48 -12.45
CA GLU A 173 -26.00 10.11 -12.25
C GLU A 173 -25.10 9.10 -12.98
N SER A 174 -23.89 9.48 -13.41
CA SER A 174 -22.90 8.49 -13.88
C SER A 174 -22.43 7.60 -12.71
N ARG A 175 -22.32 6.29 -12.92
CA ARG A 175 -21.88 5.34 -11.87
C ARG A 175 -20.43 5.59 -11.46
N GLU A 176 -19.55 5.84 -12.44
CA GLU A 176 -18.14 6.15 -12.21
C GLU A 176 -18.00 7.40 -11.33
N LEU A 177 -18.67 8.48 -11.72
CA LEU A 177 -18.71 9.72 -10.92
C LEU A 177 -19.17 9.48 -9.47
N LEU A 178 -20.28 8.75 -9.28
CA LEU A 178 -20.82 8.50 -7.94
C LEU A 178 -19.82 7.70 -7.09
N ASN A 179 -19.14 6.72 -7.67
CA ASN A 179 -18.11 5.95 -7.00
C ASN A 179 -16.91 6.84 -6.64
N ASP A 180 -16.41 7.65 -7.56
CA ASP A 180 -15.20 8.45 -7.35
C ASP A 180 -15.43 9.57 -6.35
N LEU A 181 -16.59 10.23 -6.39
CA LEU A 181 -16.98 11.19 -5.36
C LEU A 181 -17.10 10.51 -3.99
N ALA A 182 -17.75 9.35 -3.93
CA ALA A 182 -17.88 8.60 -2.67
C ALA A 182 -16.51 8.22 -2.10
N PHE A 183 -15.61 7.71 -2.93
CA PHE A 183 -14.25 7.36 -2.56
C PHE A 183 -13.46 8.59 -2.08
N CYS A 184 -13.49 9.71 -2.80
CA CYS A 184 -12.78 10.91 -2.37
C CYS A 184 -13.33 11.48 -1.05
N TYR A 185 -14.65 11.48 -0.86
CA TYR A 185 -15.26 11.89 0.41
C TYR A 185 -14.91 10.94 1.55
N GLU A 186 -14.76 9.64 1.29
CA GLU A 186 -14.27 8.68 2.28
C GLU A 186 -12.83 9.02 2.70
N ARG A 187 -11.94 9.25 1.72
CA ARG A 187 -10.52 9.53 1.96
C ARG A 187 -10.27 10.86 2.68
N THR A 188 -11.16 11.84 2.49
CA THR A 188 -11.16 13.12 3.22
C THR A 188 -11.89 13.05 4.57
N GLY A 189 -12.42 11.88 4.95
CA GLY A 189 -13.12 11.66 6.22
C GLY A 189 -14.55 12.20 6.28
N ASN A 190 -15.09 12.71 5.17
CA ASN A 190 -16.48 13.13 5.07
C ASN A 190 -17.40 11.93 4.79
N PHE A 191 -17.49 11.05 5.78
CA PHE A 191 -18.23 9.79 5.65
C PHE A 191 -19.74 9.98 5.40
N GLU A 192 -20.34 11.09 5.86
CA GLU A 192 -21.75 11.36 5.59
C GLU A 192 -22.00 11.58 4.09
N LEU A 193 -21.20 12.43 3.43
CA LEU A 193 -21.33 12.64 1.99
C LEU A 193 -20.97 11.38 1.22
N SER A 194 -19.88 10.70 1.61
CA SER A 194 -19.47 9.43 0.98
C SER A 194 -20.61 8.40 0.97
N MET A 195 -21.26 8.18 2.11
CA MET A 195 -22.41 7.28 2.22
C MET A 195 -23.59 7.70 1.33
N ARG A 196 -23.86 9.00 1.17
CA ARG A 196 -24.92 9.47 0.27
C ARG A 196 -24.62 9.13 -1.19
N TYR A 197 -23.37 9.27 -1.61
CA TYR A 197 -22.96 8.93 -2.98
C TYR A 197 -22.96 7.42 -3.22
N TYR A 198 -22.44 6.61 -2.28
CA TYR A 198 -22.55 5.16 -2.38
C TYR A 198 -24.01 4.67 -2.36
N GLN A 199 -24.89 5.30 -1.59
CA GLN A 199 -26.32 4.96 -1.63
C GLN A 199 -26.92 5.25 -3.02
N ARG A 200 -26.63 6.43 -3.61
CA ARG A 200 -27.07 6.77 -4.98
C ARG A 200 -26.51 5.78 -6.01
N TYR A 201 -25.30 5.28 -5.80
CA TYR A 201 -24.71 4.23 -6.64
C TYR A 201 -25.52 2.93 -6.50
N LEU A 202 -25.73 2.44 -5.28
CA LEU A 202 -26.44 1.19 -4.98
C LEU A 202 -27.92 1.21 -5.38
N ASP A 203 -28.55 2.39 -5.38
CA ASP A 203 -29.92 2.56 -5.89
C ASP A 203 -30.03 2.21 -7.40
N LYS A 204 -28.90 2.27 -8.13
CA LYS A 204 -28.82 1.89 -9.56
C LYS A 204 -28.27 0.49 -9.76
N ASP A 205 -27.23 0.15 -9.01
CA ASP A 205 -26.53 -1.11 -9.11
C ASP A 205 -26.35 -1.73 -7.72
N PRO A 206 -27.40 -2.39 -7.21
CA PRO A 206 -27.38 -2.98 -5.87
C PRO A 206 -26.53 -4.24 -5.78
N PHE A 207 -26.01 -4.75 -6.90
CA PHE A 207 -25.26 -6.00 -6.99
C PHE A 207 -23.75 -5.80 -7.12
N ASN A 208 -23.25 -4.59 -6.85
CA ASN A 208 -21.82 -4.30 -6.84
C ASN A 208 -21.20 -4.60 -5.47
N ASP A 209 -20.41 -5.67 -5.38
CA ASP A 209 -19.76 -6.13 -4.15
C ASP A 209 -18.71 -5.12 -3.62
N ASN A 210 -17.96 -4.47 -4.51
CA ASN A 210 -16.95 -3.48 -4.14
C ASN A 210 -17.57 -2.26 -3.44
N VAL A 211 -18.74 -1.80 -3.88
CA VAL A 211 -19.44 -0.69 -3.23
C VAL A 211 -19.98 -1.11 -1.86
N TRP A 212 -20.53 -2.32 -1.72
CA TRP A 212 -20.92 -2.86 -0.42
C TRP A 212 -19.72 -3.00 0.54
N PHE A 213 -18.56 -3.41 0.03
CA PHE A 213 -17.33 -3.45 0.80
C PHE A 213 -16.91 -2.05 1.31
N ASN A 214 -16.96 -1.03 0.46
CA ASN A 214 -16.63 0.34 0.84
C ASN A 214 -17.61 0.90 1.88
N VAL A 215 -18.91 0.64 1.70
CA VAL A 215 -19.96 0.97 2.70
C VAL A 215 -19.67 0.30 4.04
N GLY A 216 -19.32 -0.99 4.04
CA GLY A 216 -18.95 -1.72 5.25
C GLY A 216 -17.73 -1.12 5.95
N THR A 217 -16.72 -0.74 5.17
CA THR A 217 -15.50 -0.08 5.67
C THR A 217 -15.79 1.28 6.32
N ILE A 218 -16.72 2.07 5.75
CA ILE A 218 -17.16 3.33 6.36
C ILE A 218 -17.87 3.07 7.69
N TYR A 219 -18.82 2.14 7.74
CA TYR A 219 -19.50 1.80 9.00
C TYR A 219 -18.53 1.28 10.06
N ALA A 220 -17.53 0.49 9.67
CA ALA A 220 -16.48 0.00 10.57
C ALA A 220 -15.67 1.17 11.17
N ARG A 221 -15.28 2.15 10.35
CA ARG A 221 -14.59 3.38 10.80
C ARG A 221 -15.45 4.28 11.69
N GLN A 222 -16.77 4.21 11.55
CA GLN A 222 -17.73 4.89 12.42
C GLN A 222 -18.08 4.09 13.69
N PHE A 223 -17.46 2.92 13.91
CA PHE A 223 -17.75 1.99 15.01
C PHE A 223 -19.19 1.43 15.00
N GLU A 224 -19.87 1.49 13.86
CA GLU A 224 -21.21 0.93 13.64
C GLU A 224 -21.10 -0.56 13.24
N VAL A 225 -20.60 -1.39 14.16
CA VAL A 225 -20.21 -2.79 13.91
C VAL A 225 -21.28 -3.60 13.19
N GLY A 226 -22.55 -3.54 13.63
CA GLY A 226 -23.63 -4.33 13.03
C GLY A 226 -23.86 -4.00 11.56
N LYS A 227 -23.91 -2.71 11.21
CA LYS A 227 -24.12 -2.28 9.82
C LYS A 227 -22.92 -2.61 8.93
N ALA A 228 -21.72 -2.53 9.48
CA ALA A 228 -20.51 -2.93 8.77
C ALA A 228 -20.54 -4.43 8.43
N LEU A 229 -20.92 -5.27 9.39
CA LEU A 229 -21.08 -6.71 9.16
C LEU A 229 -22.17 -7.02 8.13
N ASP A 230 -23.33 -6.35 8.22
CA ASP A 230 -24.41 -6.50 7.23
C ASP A 230 -23.90 -6.17 5.81
N ALA A 231 -23.17 -5.05 5.65
CA ALA A 231 -22.62 -4.66 4.36
C ALA A 231 -21.53 -5.62 3.85
N TYR A 232 -20.66 -6.12 4.72
CA TYR A 232 -19.70 -7.17 4.36
C TYR A 232 -20.40 -8.48 3.98
N ASP A 233 -21.49 -8.85 4.65
CA ASP A 233 -22.28 -10.02 4.30
C ASP A 233 -22.96 -9.87 2.93
N TYR A 234 -23.47 -8.68 2.59
CA TYR A 234 -23.95 -8.40 1.24
C TYR A 234 -22.84 -8.52 0.20
N ALA A 235 -21.66 -7.95 0.44
CA ALA A 235 -20.53 -8.07 -0.47
C ALA A 235 -20.12 -9.54 -0.69
N LEU A 236 -20.04 -10.34 0.39
CA LEU A 236 -19.70 -11.77 0.30
C LEU A 236 -20.81 -12.62 -0.32
N ALA A 237 -22.08 -12.23 -0.19
CA ALA A 237 -23.17 -12.92 -0.87
C ALA A 237 -23.09 -12.73 -2.40
N LEU A 238 -22.58 -11.59 -2.86
CA LEU A 238 -22.36 -11.27 -4.27
C LEU A 238 -21.06 -11.89 -4.79
N ASN A 239 -20.00 -11.83 -3.98
CA ASN A 239 -18.68 -12.36 -4.29
C ASN A 239 -18.07 -13.06 -3.07
N PRO A 240 -18.31 -14.38 -2.91
CA PRO A 240 -17.83 -15.15 -1.76
C PRO A 240 -16.31 -15.22 -1.62
N ASP A 241 -15.59 -15.03 -2.74
CA ASP A 241 -14.15 -15.19 -2.83
C ASP A 241 -13.41 -13.84 -2.63
N ASN A 242 -14.13 -12.77 -2.26
CA ASN A 242 -13.55 -11.45 -2.02
C ASN A 242 -12.71 -11.45 -0.73
N VAL A 243 -11.43 -11.77 -0.87
CA VAL A 243 -10.45 -11.86 0.23
C VAL A 243 -10.33 -10.57 1.03
N SER A 244 -10.46 -9.41 0.39
CA SER A 244 -10.44 -8.10 1.08
C SER A 244 -11.59 -7.96 2.06
N VAL A 245 -12.80 -8.39 1.68
CA VAL A 245 -13.98 -8.36 2.55
C VAL A 245 -13.82 -9.35 3.71
N LEU A 246 -13.41 -10.59 3.42
CA LEU A 246 -13.19 -11.62 4.44
C LEU A 246 -12.20 -11.15 5.51
N PHE A 247 -11.07 -10.58 5.09
CA PHE A 247 -10.05 -10.08 6.01
C PHE A 247 -10.56 -8.95 6.91
N ASN A 248 -11.20 -7.93 6.32
CA ASN A 248 -11.73 -6.80 7.09
C ASN A 248 -12.88 -7.22 8.03
N LYS A 249 -13.73 -8.15 7.59
CA LYS A 249 -14.79 -8.72 8.43
C LYS A 249 -14.20 -9.48 9.62
N ALA A 250 -13.18 -10.30 9.41
CA ALA A 250 -12.50 -11.03 10.49
C ALA A 250 -11.86 -10.09 11.52
N LEU A 251 -11.18 -9.02 11.07
CA LEU A 251 -10.63 -7.99 11.95
C LEU A 251 -11.71 -7.24 12.73
N LEU A 252 -12.81 -6.89 12.08
CA LEU A 252 -13.91 -6.20 12.75
C LEU A 252 -14.54 -7.10 13.84
N LEU A 253 -14.80 -8.37 13.54
CA LEU A 253 -15.36 -9.33 14.50
C LEU A 253 -14.44 -9.55 15.70
N THR A 254 -13.14 -9.72 15.46
CA THR A 254 -12.17 -9.93 16.55
C THR A 254 -12.03 -8.68 17.43
N SER A 255 -11.96 -7.49 16.83
CA SER A 255 -11.88 -6.22 17.57
C SER A 255 -13.18 -5.84 18.28
N SER A 256 -14.34 -6.31 17.80
CA SER A 256 -15.65 -6.14 18.44
C SER A 256 -15.97 -7.21 19.50
N ASN A 257 -14.99 -8.04 19.88
CA ASN A 257 -15.11 -9.12 20.87
C ASN A 257 -16.02 -10.29 20.42
N GLN A 258 -16.31 -10.40 19.13
CA GLN A 258 -16.95 -11.55 18.46
C GLN A 258 -15.86 -12.50 17.93
N VAL A 259 -15.02 -12.98 18.87
CA VAL A 259 -13.75 -13.63 18.55
C VAL A 259 -13.93 -14.98 17.85
N ASP A 260 -14.97 -15.73 18.22
CA ASP A 260 -15.28 -17.03 17.60
C ASP A 260 -15.64 -16.88 16.12
N GLU A 261 -16.55 -15.96 15.79
CA GLU A 261 -16.92 -15.69 14.41
C GLU A 261 -15.71 -15.15 13.61
N GLY A 262 -14.91 -14.28 14.22
CA GLY A 262 -13.70 -13.74 13.57
C GLY A 262 -12.68 -14.83 13.21
N ILE A 263 -12.46 -15.81 14.09
CA ILE A 263 -11.60 -16.97 13.80
C ILE A 263 -12.13 -17.79 12.63
N ASP A 264 -13.45 -18.01 12.55
CA ASP A 264 -14.04 -18.78 11.47
C ASP A 264 -13.94 -18.05 10.12
N VAL A 265 -14.09 -16.72 10.11
CA VAL A 265 -13.85 -15.91 8.90
C VAL A 265 -12.37 -15.91 8.50
N PHE A 266 -11.43 -15.86 9.45
CA PHE A 266 -10.00 -16.01 9.13
C PHE A 266 -9.69 -17.37 8.51
N LYS A 267 -10.28 -18.46 9.00
CA LYS A 267 -10.13 -19.79 8.39
C LYS A 267 -10.66 -19.82 6.95
N GLU A 268 -11.74 -19.10 6.68
CA GLU A 268 -12.29 -18.98 5.33
C GLU A 268 -11.33 -18.21 4.41
N PHE A 269 -10.84 -17.06 4.86
CA PHE A 269 -9.82 -16.28 4.16
C PHE A 269 -8.58 -17.13 3.82
N LEU A 270 -8.05 -17.88 4.80
CA LEU A 270 -6.86 -18.71 4.64
C LEU A 270 -7.05 -19.91 3.69
N LYS A 271 -8.28 -20.25 3.26
CA LYS A 271 -8.47 -21.22 2.16
C LYS A 271 -8.04 -20.64 0.82
N PHE A 272 -8.19 -19.33 0.63
CA PHE A 272 -7.80 -18.61 -0.58
C PHE A 272 -6.34 -18.17 -0.50
N GLU A 273 -5.88 -17.73 0.67
CA GLU A 273 -4.49 -17.31 0.90
C GLU A 273 -3.83 -18.04 2.09
N PRO A 274 -3.45 -19.32 1.95
CA PRO A 274 -2.95 -20.13 3.07
C PRO A 274 -1.70 -19.59 3.77
N GLY A 275 -0.85 -18.85 3.05
CA GLY A 275 0.40 -18.30 3.58
C GLY A 275 0.34 -16.84 3.99
N ASN A 276 -0.85 -16.24 4.06
CA ASN A 276 -0.97 -14.82 4.42
C ASN A 276 -0.64 -14.61 5.90
N VAL A 277 0.53 -14.03 6.16
CA VAL A 277 1.07 -13.82 7.51
C VAL A 277 0.19 -12.88 8.35
N LEU A 278 -0.46 -11.89 7.73
CA LEU A 278 -1.34 -10.96 8.45
C LEU A 278 -2.59 -11.68 8.97
N ALA A 279 -3.21 -12.54 8.16
CA ALA A 279 -4.38 -13.32 8.55
C ALA A 279 -4.03 -14.39 9.58
N LEU A 280 -2.90 -15.10 9.40
CA LEU A 280 -2.38 -16.04 10.40
C LEU A 280 -2.14 -15.36 11.75
N SER A 281 -1.56 -14.15 11.74
CA SER A 281 -1.30 -13.37 12.94
C SER A 281 -2.59 -12.92 13.62
N GLY A 282 -3.54 -12.38 12.85
CA GLY A 282 -4.86 -11.98 13.36
C GLY A 282 -5.60 -13.15 14.02
N MET A 283 -5.57 -14.34 13.40
CA MET A 283 -6.17 -15.55 13.95
C MET A 283 -5.43 -16.08 15.19
N ALA A 284 -4.09 -16.01 15.21
CA ALA A 284 -3.28 -16.41 16.36
C ALA A 284 -3.56 -15.51 17.58
N GLU A 285 -3.63 -14.19 17.39
CA GLU A 285 -4.00 -13.25 18.44
C GLU A 285 -5.43 -13.49 18.94
N ALA A 286 -6.38 -13.79 18.03
CA ALA A 286 -7.73 -14.17 18.41
C ALA A 286 -7.77 -15.42 19.29
N TYR A 287 -6.96 -16.44 18.99
CA TYR A 287 -6.81 -17.61 19.86
C TYR A 287 -6.17 -17.27 21.21
N LEU A 288 -5.17 -16.38 21.25
CA LEU A 288 -4.58 -15.90 22.50
C LEU A 288 -5.60 -15.17 23.37
N LEU A 289 -6.47 -14.33 22.80
CA LEU A 289 -7.56 -13.66 23.53
C LEU A 289 -8.52 -14.66 24.19
N LYS A 290 -8.72 -15.82 23.56
CA LYS A 290 -9.52 -16.93 24.12
C LYS A 290 -8.76 -17.80 25.13
N GLY A 291 -7.47 -17.59 25.32
CA GLY A 291 -6.60 -18.46 26.11
C GLY A 291 -6.27 -19.80 25.43
N MET A 292 -6.59 -19.96 24.14
CA MET A 292 -6.29 -21.12 23.30
C MET A 292 -4.84 -21.05 22.81
N THR A 293 -3.90 -21.16 23.76
CA THR A 293 -2.48 -20.93 23.46
C THR A 293 -1.85 -22.00 22.57
N SER A 294 -2.40 -23.22 22.52
CA SER A 294 -1.86 -24.32 21.70
C SER A 294 -2.17 -24.11 20.23
N GLU A 295 -3.37 -23.63 19.93
CA GLU A 295 -3.80 -23.27 18.60
C GLU A 295 -3.02 -22.05 18.08
N ALA A 296 -2.84 -21.03 18.92
CA ALA A 296 -2.02 -19.86 18.58
C ALA A 296 -0.56 -20.23 18.27
N GLU A 297 0.03 -21.14 19.06
CA GLU A 297 1.41 -21.61 18.84
C GLU A 297 1.59 -22.27 17.47
N VAL A 298 0.64 -23.10 17.04
CA VAL A 298 0.69 -23.73 15.71
C VAL A 298 0.72 -22.67 14.61
N LEU A 299 -0.12 -21.64 14.71
CA LEU A 299 -0.17 -20.56 13.72
C LEU A 299 1.09 -19.69 13.72
N PHE A 300 1.65 -19.37 14.90
CA PHE A 300 2.93 -18.65 14.93
C PHE A 300 4.09 -19.47 14.39
N ALA A 301 4.10 -20.79 14.59
CA ALA A 301 5.08 -21.67 13.98
C ALA A 301 4.92 -21.72 12.44
N GLU A 302 3.68 -21.68 11.95
CA GLU A 302 3.38 -21.57 10.51
C GLU A 302 3.84 -20.23 9.93
N ILE A 303 3.66 -19.11 10.64
CA ILE A 303 4.20 -17.81 10.23
C ILE A 303 5.72 -17.88 10.06
N ILE A 304 6.44 -18.49 11.00
CA ILE A 304 7.90 -18.65 10.89
C ILE A 304 8.30 -19.55 9.71
N PHE A 305 7.45 -20.50 9.31
CA PHE A 305 7.71 -21.30 8.12
C PHE A 305 7.68 -20.46 6.84
N TYR A 306 6.73 -19.52 6.72
CA TYR A 306 6.64 -18.60 5.58
C TYR A 306 7.64 -17.44 5.66
N GLU A 307 7.85 -16.89 6.85
CA GLU A 307 8.76 -15.78 7.13
C GLU A 307 9.70 -16.15 8.29
N PRO A 308 10.86 -16.77 8.01
CA PRO A 308 11.81 -17.23 9.03
C PRO A 308 12.38 -16.15 9.93
N ASP A 309 12.34 -14.88 9.50
CA ASP A 309 12.85 -13.73 10.26
C ASP A 309 11.74 -12.94 10.97
N ASN A 310 10.49 -13.41 10.97
CA ASN A 310 9.36 -12.70 11.57
C ASN A 310 9.50 -12.60 13.10
N THR A 311 9.87 -11.41 13.57
CA THR A 311 10.18 -11.14 14.97
C THR A 311 8.95 -11.13 15.86
N ASP A 312 7.78 -10.73 15.34
CA ASP A 312 6.52 -10.71 16.09
C ASP A 312 6.03 -12.13 16.43
N ALA A 313 6.09 -13.06 15.47
CA ALA A 313 5.73 -14.46 15.69
C ALA A 313 6.69 -15.13 16.68
N MET A 314 8.00 -14.89 16.55
CA MET A 314 9.00 -15.39 17.50
C MET A 314 8.81 -14.81 18.90
N THR A 315 8.48 -13.51 19.01
CA THR A 315 8.17 -12.84 20.28
C THR A 315 6.96 -13.47 20.95
N SER A 316 5.92 -13.75 20.17
CA SER A 316 4.69 -14.39 20.63
C SER A 316 4.94 -15.82 21.12
N LEU A 317 5.70 -16.63 20.37
CA LEU A 317 6.10 -17.98 20.79
C LEU A 317 6.96 -17.96 22.05
N ALA A 318 7.99 -17.10 22.10
CA ALA A 318 8.81 -16.93 23.29
C ALA A 318 7.94 -16.64 24.52
N ASN A 319 6.95 -15.76 24.37
CA ASN A 319 6.03 -15.39 25.44
C ASN A 319 5.11 -16.54 25.89
N ILE A 320 4.57 -17.31 24.94
CA ILE A 320 3.75 -18.50 25.20
C ILE A 320 4.57 -19.51 26.03
N TYR A 321 5.79 -19.83 25.59
CA TYR A 321 6.65 -20.79 26.28
C TYR A 321 7.08 -20.29 27.68
N MET A 322 7.39 -19.00 27.84
CA MET A 322 7.67 -18.43 29.17
C MET A 322 6.49 -18.59 30.13
N THR A 323 5.28 -18.29 29.65
CA THR A 323 4.05 -18.39 30.45
C THR A 323 3.76 -19.83 30.86
N ARG A 324 4.02 -20.80 29.97
CA ARG A 324 3.93 -22.24 30.26
C ARG A 324 5.09 -22.79 31.09
N ARG A 325 6.09 -21.97 31.42
CA ARG A 325 7.34 -22.34 32.11
C ARG A 325 8.21 -23.34 31.34
N ASP A 326 8.05 -23.43 30.02
CA ASP A 326 9.01 -24.10 29.16
C ASP A 326 10.16 -23.12 28.83
N PHE A 327 11.08 -23.01 29.77
CA PHE A 327 12.21 -22.11 29.65
C PHE A 327 13.21 -22.55 28.58
N HIS A 328 13.20 -23.83 28.16
CA HIS A 328 14.12 -24.30 27.14
C HIS A 328 13.68 -23.82 25.76
N SER A 329 12.43 -24.11 25.40
CA SER A 329 11.87 -23.69 24.11
C SER A 329 11.83 -22.16 23.99
N SER A 330 11.44 -21.47 25.07
CA SER A 330 11.47 -20.01 25.12
C SER A 330 12.84 -19.42 24.79
N ARG A 331 13.93 -20.00 25.31
CA ARG A 331 15.30 -19.50 25.05
C ARG A 331 15.69 -19.58 23.58
N ILE A 332 15.20 -20.57 22.85
CA ILE A 332 15.52 -20.74 21.43
C ILE A 332 15.03 -19.51 20.67
N TYR A 333 13.75 -19.16 20.82
CA TYR A 333 13.18 -17.97 20.16
C TYR A 333 13.77 -16.66 20.69
N LEU A 334 14.00 -16.56 22.01
CA LEU A 334 14.60 -15.35 22.60
C LEU A 334 15.99 -15.05 22.04
N ARG A 335 16.81 -16.07 21.75
CA ARG A 335 18.14 -15.86 21.15
C ARG A 335 18.09 -15.25 19.74
N GLU A 336 17.02 -15.53 18.99
CA GLU A 336 16.84 -15.00 17.64
C GLU A 336 16.34 -13.55 17.62
N ILE A 337 15.58 -13.13 18.63
CA ILE A 337 14.95 -11.79 18.68
C ILE A 337 15.68 -10.79 19.57
N ILE A 338 16.32 -11.24 20.66
CA ILE A 338 16.95 -10.33 21.62
C ILE A 338 18.10 -9.57 20.96
N GLY A 339 18.01 -8.24 20.99
CA GLY A 339 18.99 -7.33 20.38
C GLY A 339 18.51 -6.71 19.07
N LYS A 340 17.44 -7.24 18.44
CA LYS A 340 16.84 -6.64 17.24
C LYS A 340 15.97 -5.43 17.63
N PHE A 341 15.94 -4.42 16.77
CA PHE A 341 15.26 -3.15 17.03
C PHE A 341 13.73 -3.24 16.89
N ASP A 342 13.27 -4.10 15.98
CA ASP A 342 11.86 -4.37 15.66
C ASP A 342 11.16 -5.32 16.65
N THR A 343 11.89 -5.85 17.64
CA THR A 343 11.28 -6.73 18.66
C THR A 343 10.42 -5.94 19.64
N ASP A 344 9.18 -6.37 19.85
CA ASP A 344 8.29 -5.84 20.89
C ASP A 344 8.72 -6.32 22.28
N TYR A 345 9.66 -5.59 22.88
CA TYR A 345 10.13 -5.84 24.23
C TYR A 345 9.06 -5.58 25.31
N GLU A 346 8.04 -4.76 25.04
CA GLU A 346 6.98 -4.49 26.03
C GLU A 346 6.20 -5.75 26.33
N ARG A 347 5.88 -6.53 25.28
CA ARG A 347 5.12 -7.78 25.36
C ARG A 347 5.79 -8.86 26.21
N ILE A 348 7.13 -8.90 26.24
CA ILE A 348 7.90 -9.98 26.88
C ILE A 348 8.62 -9.59 28.17
N ARG A 349 8.80 -8.30 28.47
CA ARG A 349 9.60 -7.80 29.61
C ARG A 349 9.24 -8.46 30.93
N ASP A 350 7.96 -8.48 31.29
CA ASP A 350 7.53 -8.92 32.62
C ASP A 350 7.70 -10.42 32.78
N ASN A 351 7.44 -11.18 31.71
CA ASN A 351 7.67 -12.62 31.67
C ASN A 351 9.16 -12.97 31.68
N LEU A 352 10.03 -12.19 31.03
CA LEU A 352 11.49 -12.33 31.14
C LEU A 352 11.96 -12.14 32.59
N ILE A 353 11.47 -11.10 33.27
CA ILE A 353 11.79 -10.84 34.67
C ILE A 353 11.33 -12.01 35.55
N MET A 354 10.13 -12.53 35.30
CA MET A 354 9.60 -13.69 36.04
C MET A 354 10.45 -14.95 35.78
N CYS A 355 10.84 -15.20 34.54
CA CYS A 355 11.69 -16.33 34.15
C CYS A 355 13.04 -16.26 34.86
N TYR A 356 13.71 -15.11 34.84
CA TYR A 356 14.96 -14.92 35.59
C TYR A 356 14.74 -15.13 37.10
N LYS A 357 13.70 -14.54 37.68
CA LYS A 357 13.42 -14.67 39.12
C LYS A 357 13.20 -16.13 39.54
N THR A 358 12.60 -16.94 38.66
CA THR A 358 12.27 -18.35 38.90
C THR A 358 13.46 -19.27 38.68
N THR A 359 14.19 -19.10 37.57
CA THR A 359 15.28 -19.99 37.16
C THR A 359 16.63 -19.61 37.75
N LYS A 360 16.83 -18.31 38.06
CA LYS A 360 18.13 -17.70 38.35
C LYS A 360 19.18 -17.92 37.26
N ASP A 361 18.74 -18.23 36.03
CA ASP A 361 19.64 -18.43 34.90
C ASP A 361 20.16 -17.06 34.40
N PRO A 362 21.49 -16.88 34.32
CA PRO A 362 22.09 -15.62 33.89
C PRO A 362 21.77 -15.23 32.44
N GLU A 363 21.40 -16.17 31.56
CA GLU A 363 21.01 -15.81 30.19
C GLU A 363 19.70 -15.01 30.17
N PHE A 364 18.70 -15.44 30.96
CA PHE A 364 17.47 -14.67 31.12
C PHE A 364 17.73 -13.32 31.78
N LEU A 365 18.73 -13.20 32.66
CA LEU A 365 19.16 -11.91 33.20
C LEU A 365 19.68 -10.99 32.10
N VAL A 366 20.48 -11.50 31.16
CA VAL A 366 20.93 -10.74 29.99
C VAL A 366 19.73 -10.30 29.15
N PHE A 367 18.78 -11.19 28.86
CA PHE A 367 17.57 -10.86 28.11
C PHE A 367 16.75 -9.74 28.77
N VAL A 368 16.57 -9.79 30.10
CA VAL A 368 15.92 -8.72 30.88
C VAL A 368 16.65 -7.39 30.74
N ILE A 369 17.98 -7.40 30.81
CA ILE A 369 18.77 -6.17 30.70
C ILE A 369 18.64 -5.56 29.30
N VAL A 370 18.70 -6.39 28.26
CA VAL A 370 18.53 -5.94 26.87
C VAL A 370 17.13 -5.36 26.67
N SER A 371 16.08 -6.04 27.13
CA SER A 371 14.71 -5.54 27.00
C SER A 371 14.53 -4.19 27.73
N LEU A 372 15.07 -4.05 28.94
CA LEU A 372 15.00 -2.78 29.69
C LEU A 372 15.78 -1.64 29.04
N TYR A 373 16.86 -1.96 28.32
CA TYR A 373 17.65 -0.98 27.58
C TYR A 373 16.84 -0.42 26.41
N TYR A 374 16.25 -1.29 25.58
CA TYR A 374 15.43 -0.87 24.44
C TYR A 374 14.17 -0.11 24.88
N LEU A 375 13.57 -0.48 26.01
CA LEU A 375 12.43 0.23 26.61
C LEU A 375 12.83 1.50 27.39
N ASN A 376 14.13 1.84 27.46
CA ASN A 376 14.65 2.99 28.21
C ASN A 376 14.25 3.02 29.70
N HIS A 377 14.00 1.85 30.31
CA HIS A 377 13.66 1.72 31.73
C HIS A 377 14.92 1.71 32.62
N MET A 378 15.59 2.86 32.69
CA MET A 378 16.93 3.02 33.29
C MET A 378 17.04 2.58 34.76
N GLU A 379 16.03 2.81 35.59
CA GLU A 379 16.08 2.45 37.02
C GLU A 379 16.21 0.93 37.22
N LEU A 380 15.33 0.16 36.58
CA LEU A 380 15.38 -1.30 36.62
C LEU A 380 16.62 -1.84 35.91
N LEU A 381 17.02 -1.22 34.80
CA LEU A 381 18.23 -1.57 34.06
C LEU A 381 19.45 -1.56 34.99
N TYR A 382 19.63 -0.50 35.78
CA TYR A 382 20.77 -0.39 36.71
C TYR A 382 20.76 -1.46 37.79
N ILE A 383 19.57 -1.86 38.28
CA ILE A 383 19.44 -2.91 39.30
C ILE A 383 19.91 -4.25 38.72
N TYR A 384 19.38 -4.65 37.57
CA TYR A 384 19.73 -5.95 36.96
C TYR A 384 21.16 -5.98 36.43
N LEU A 385 21.68 -4.88 35.88
CA LEU A 385 23.09 -4.73 35.55
C LEU A 385 24.00 -4.90 36.78
N GLY A 386 23.60 -4.35 37.93
CA GLY A 386 24.31 -4.52 39.18
C GLY A 386 24.42 -5.99 39.60
N ILE A 387 23.32 -6.74 39.45
CA ILE A 387 23.30 -8.17 39.73
C ILE A 387 24.25 -8.91 38.79
N LEU A 388 24.14 -8.69 37.47
CA LEU A 388 24.93 -9.38 36.45
C LEU A 388 26.44 -9.18 36.67
N VAL A 389 26.86 -7.94 36.96
CA VAL A 389 28.27 -7.59 37.18
C VAL A 389 28.86 -8.24 38.44
N LEU A 390 28.06 -8.48 39.46
CA LEU A 390 28.51 -9.07 40.72
C LEU A 390 28.55 -10.59 40.69
N SER A 391 27.69 -11.24 39.90
CA SER A 391 27.54 -12.70 39.90
C SER A 391 28.07 -13.41 38.66
N HIS A 392 28.23 -12.73 37.51
CA HIS A 392 28.48 -13.39 36.22
C HIS A 392 29.36 -12.57 35.25
N GLU A 393 30.68 -12.63 35.41
CA GLU A 393 31.62 -11.89 34.54
C GLU A 393 31.55 -12.32 33.06
N VAL A 394 31.41 -13.62 32.78
CA VAL A 394 31.29 -14.15 31.40
C VAL A 394 30.04 -13.63 30.68
N TRP A 395 28.94 -13.44 31.40
CA TRP A 395 27.68 -12.98 30.79
C TRP A 395 27.67 -11.47 30.51
N MET A 396 28.58 -10.71 31.11
CA MET A 396 28.80 -9.31 30.73
C MET A 396 29.37 -9.18 29.33
N ASP A 397 30.26 -10.09 28.91
CA ASP A 397 30.78 -10.09 27.54
C ASP A 397 29.65 -10.38 26.55
N LYS A 398 28.79 -11.37 26.86
CA LYS A 398 27.64 -11.68 26.02
C LYS A 398 26.66 -10.51 25.88
N LEU A 399 26.38 -9.82 26.99
CA LEU A 399 25.55 -8.61 26.96
C LEU A 399 26.15 -7.51 26.07
N ASN A 400 27.47 -7.31 26.12
CA ASN A 400 28.16 -6.32 25.29
C ASN A 400 28.22 -6.72 23.80
N GLU A 401 28.14 -8.01 23.48
CA GLU A 401 27.98 -8.46 22.09
C GLU A 401 26.61 -8.07 21.53
N ILE A 402 25.54 -8.26 22.32
CA ILE A 402 24.16 -7.99 21.90
C ILE A 402 23.89 -6.49 21.84
N VAL A 403 24.39 -5.72 22.81
CA VAL A 403 24.21 -4.25 22.87
C VAL A 403 25.57 -3.56 23.08
N PRO A 404 26.37 -3.38 22.02
CA PRO A 404 27.69 -2.76 22.10
C PRO A 404 27.69 -1.35 22.69
N GLU A 405 26.59 -0.60 22.54
CA GLU A 405 26.40 0.75 23.02
C GLU A 405 26.47 0.86 24.56
N LEU A 406 26.07 -0.20 25.27
CA LEU A 406 26.15 -0.25 26.74
C LEU A 406 27.59 -0.04 27.22
N LYS A 407 28.58 -0.59 26.49
CA LYS A 407 30.00 -0.45 26.80
C LYS A 407 30.50 0.97 26.59
N ASN A 408 29.80 1.83 25.86
CA ASN A 408 30.24 3.20 25.60
C ASN A 408 29.46 4.24 26.42
N ASN A 409 28.35 3.84 27.04
CA ASN A 409 27.53 4.73 27.84
C ASN A 409 28.24 5.18 29.14
N LYS A 410 28.60 6.47 29.22
CA LYS A 410 29.30 7.07 30.37
C LYS A 410 28.51 6.98 31.67
N MET A 411 27.18 7.07 31.62
CA MET A 411 26.32 7.03 32.80
C MET A 411 26.27 5.62 33.38
N ILE A 412 26.11 4.62 32.52
CA ILE A 412 26.15 3.20 32.88
C ILE A 412 27.51 2.83 33.48
N LYS A 413 28.63 3.22 32.85
CA LYS A 413 29.98 3.02 33.41
C LYS A 413 30.14 3.58 34.81
N ARG A 414 29.68 4.82 35.03
CA ARG A 414 29.73 5.47 36.34
C ARG A 414 28.93 4.69 37.38
N GLN A 415 27.72 4.24 37.05
CA GLN A 415 26.91 3.46 37.98
C GLN A 415 27.53 2.09 38.29
N LEU A 416 27.99 1.36 37.28
CA LEU A 416 28.69 0.08 37.47
C LEU A 416 29.93 0.22 38.37
N SER A 417 30.71 1.29 38.20
CA SER A 417 31.87 1.56 39.06
C SER A 417 31.49 1.81 40.53
N LYS A 418 30.35 2.46 40.79
CA LYS A 418 29.83 2.68 42.15
C LYS A 418 29.36 1.38 42.79
N ILE A 419 28.73 0.50 42.01
CA ILE A 419 28.24 -0.81 42.49
C ILE A 419 29.42 -1.70 42.88
N LYS A 420 30.45 -1.81 42.03
CA LYS A 420 31.68 -2.55 42.36
C LYS A 420 32.33 -2.02 43.65
N LYS A 421 32.49 -0.69 43.78
CA LYS A 421 33.11 -0.07 44.97
C LYS A 421 32.33 -0.23 46.29
N LYS A 422 31.05 -0.62 46.27
CA LYS A 422 30.26 -0.87 47.48
C LYS A 422 30.38 -2.32 48.00
N HIS A 423 30.89 -3.23 47.17
CA HIS A 423 30.96 -4.67 47.48
C HIS A 423 32.38 -5.24 47.60
N TYR A 424 33.40 -4.43 47.28
CA TYR A 424 34.79 -4.61 47.72
C TYR A 424 35.04 -3.68 48.91
#